data_AF-A0A5A9GIA5-F1
#
_entry.id   AF-A0A5A9GIA5-F1
#
_cell.length_a   1.000
_cell.length_b   1.000
_cell.length_c   1.000
_cell.angle_alpha   90.00
_cell.angle_beta   90.00
_cell.angle_gamma   90.00
#
_symmetry.space_group_name_H-M   'P 1'
#
loop_
_entity.id
_entity.type
_entity.pdbx_description
1 polymer ?
#
loop_
_entity_poly.entity_id
_entity_poly.type
_entity_poly.pdbx_seq_one_letter_code
_entity_poly.pdbx_strand_id
1 'polypeptide(L)'
;MFCHLSRSGAGERMSPAAVRRVVERCTGEANPLAVGFSGHSLHVGAAQDLLAAGVDLPGLMQAGRWSSPVMPARYNEHLRAMRGVMARVRRGKGKRQ
;
A
#
# COMPACT_ATOMS: atom_id res chain seq x y z
N MET A 1 -7.34 7.49 -12.88
CA MET A 1 -8.75 7.25 -13.23
C MET A 1 -8.82 5.92 -13.95
N PHE A 2 -9.75 5.04 -13.60
CA PHE A 2 -9.85 3.72 -14.23
C PHE A 2 -10.72 3.80 -15.48
N CYS A 3 -10.24 3.20 -16.57
CA CYS A 3 -10.94 3.16 -17.85
C CYS A 3 -10.94 1.72 -18.37
N HIS A 4 -11.91 1.38 -19.22
CA HIS A 4 -11.88 0.14 -19.97
C HIS A 4 -10.64 0.13 -20.88
N LEU A 5 -9.93 -0.99 -20.95
CA LEU A 5 -8.81 -1.18 -21.89
C LEU A 5 -9.28 -2.05 -23.04
N SER A 6 -9.17 -1.55 -24.26
CA SER A 6 -9.40 -2.30 -25.49
C SER A 6 -8.11 -2.39 -26.30
N ARG A 7 -8.09 -3.25 -27.33
CA ARG A 7 -6.95 -3.30 -28.27
C ARG A 7 -6.68 -1.99 -28.99
N SER A 8 -7.67 -1.10 -29.07
CA SER A 8 -7.55 0.23 -29.69
C SER A 8 -7.15 1.35 -28.70
N GLY A 9 -7.04 1.05 -27.40
CA GLY A 9 -6.58 2.01 -26.39
C GLY A 9 -7.45 2.04 -25.13
N ALA A 10 -7.36 3.16 -24.39
CA ALA A 10 -8.21 3.41 -23.24
C ALA A 10 -9.61 3.87 -23.72
N GLY A 11 -10.63 3.08 -23.39
CA GLY A 11 -12.03 3.38 -23.63
C GLY A 11 -12.66 4.21 -22.52
N GLU A 12 -13.98 4.06 -22.35
CA GLU A 12 -14.75 4.85 -21.39
C GLU A 12 -14.30 4.63 -19.93
N ARG A 13 -14.52 5.65 -19.11
CA ARG A 13 -14.28 5.60 -17.67
C ARG A 13 -15.13 4.50 -17.02
N MET A 14 -14.50 3.71 -16.16
CA MET A 14 -15.20 2.74 -15.34
C MET A 14 -15.97 3.42 -14.19
N SER A 15 -17.15 2.91 -13.89
CA SER A 15 -17.88 3.30 -12.69
C SER A 15 -17.14 2.85 -11.42
N PRO A 16 -17.22 3.59 -10.30
CA PRO A 16 -16.62 3.16 -9.04
C PRO A 16 -17.08 1.77 -8.57
N ALA A 17 -18.34 1.42 -8.86
CA ALA A 17 -18.88 0.09 -8.56
C ALA A 17 -18.22 -1.02 -9.40
N ALA A 18 -17.90 -0.75 -10.67
CA ALA A 18 -17.16 -1.69 -11.50
C ALA A 18 -15.74 -1.90 -10.96
N VAL A 19 -15.05 -0.82 -10.55
CA VAL A 19 -13.72 -0.91 -9.93
C VAL A 19 -13.79 -1.71 -8.64
N ARG A 20 -14.78 -1.46 -7.77
CA ARG A 20 -14.97 -2.22 -6.52
C ARG A 20 -15.12 -3.72 -6.78
N ARG A 21 -15.97 -4.11 -7.74
CA ARG A 21 -16.15 -5.53 -8.10
C ARG A 21 -14.86 -6.18 -8.58
N VAL A 22 -14.05 -5.46 -9.36
CA VAL A 22 -12.74 -5.96 -9.80
C VAL A 22 -11.83 -6.20 -8.61
N VAL A 23 -11.77 -5.27 -7.65
CA VAL A 23 -10.98 -5.43 -6.43
C VAL A 23 -11.46 -6.64 -5.63
N GLU A 24 -12.76 -6.73 -5.34
CA GLU A 24 -13.35 -7.84 -4.57
C GLU A 24 -13.05 -9.21 -5.23
N ARG A 25 -13.19 -9.29 -6.55
CA ARG A 25 -12.86 -10.49 -7.32
C ARG A 25 -11.37 -10.86 -7.18
N CYS A 26 -10.48 -9.93 -7.48
CA CYS A 26 -9.04 -10.20 -7.43
C CYS A 26 -8.55 -10.55 -6.01
N THR A 27 -9.14 -9.94 -4.98
CA THR A 27 -8.78 -10.27 -3.59
C THR A 27 -9.31 -11.64 -3.19
N GLY A 28 -10.52 -12.01 -3.60
CA GLY A 28 -11.07 -13.35 -3.38
C GLY A 28 -10.30 -14.45 -4.11
N GLU A 29 -9.80 -14.16 -5.33
CA GLU A 29 -8.91 -15.05 -6.08
C GLU A 29 -7.55 -15.24 -5.39
N ALA A 30 -6.99 -14.16 -4.82
CA ALA A 30 -5.71 -14.22 -4.11
C ALA A 30 -5.81 -14.91 -2.74
N ASN A 31 -6.91 -14.69 -2.02
CA ASN A 31 -7.19 -15.30 -0.72
C ASN A 31 -8.73 -15.37 -0.52
N PRO A 32 -9.33 -16.57 -0.44
CA PRO A 32 -10.77 -16.72 -0.22
C PRO A 32 -11.31 -16.10 1.07
N LEU A 33 -10.43 -15.84 2.05
CA LEU A 33 -10.78 -15.19 3.32
C LEU A 33 -10.64 -13.66 3.25
N ALA A 34 -10.16 -13.10 2.14
CA ALA A 34 -9.99 -11.65 1.98
C ALA A 34 -11.34 -10.97 1.72
N VAL A 35 -11.99 -10.54 2.80
CA VAL A 35 -13.25 -9.79 2.77
C VAL A 35 -13.04 -8.31 3.09
N GLY A 36 -13.86 -7.43 2.51
CA GLY A 36 -13.86 -5.99 2.83
C GLY A 36 -12.72 -5.17 2.24
N PHE A 37 -11.91 -5.74 1.34
CA PHE A 37 -10.86 -5.00 0.65
C PHE A 37 -11.45 -4.01 -0.36
N SER A 38 -10.85 -2.82 -0.42
CA SER A 38 -11.26 -1.76 -1.34
C SER A 38 -10.04 -1.21 -2.08
N GLY A 39 -10.27 -0.33 -3.05
CA GLY A 39 -9.19 0.42 -3.70
C GLY A 39 -8.33 1.22 -2.71
N HIS A 40 -8.91 1.65 -1.58
CA HIS A 40 -8.14 2.30 -0.52
C HIS A 40 -7.18 1.33 0.16
N SER A 41 -7.62 0.11 0.44
CA SER A 41 -6.78 -0.94 1.02
C SER A 41 -5.56 -1.23 0.14
N LEU A 42 -5.74 -1.25 -1.18
CA LEU A 42 -4.65 -1.40 -2.14
C LEU A 42 -3.65 -0.23 -2.08
N HIS A 43 -4.15 1.00 -1.90
CA HIS A 43 -3.28 2.18 -1.78
C HIS A 43 -2.46 2.14 -0.48
N VAL A 44 -3.04 1.68 0.63
CA VAL A 44 -2.33 1.48 1.91
C VAL A 44 -1.25 0.40 1.77
N GLY A 45 -1.59 -0.75 1.16
CA GLY A 45 -0.64 -1.84 0.91
C GLY A 45 0.55 -1.39 0.05
N ALA A 46 0.28 -0.66 -1.04
CA ALA A 46 1.34 -0.12 -1.89
C ALA A 46 2.29 0.82 -1.12
N ALA A 47 1.76 1.66 -0.22
CA ALA A 47 2.57 2.52 0.64
C ALA A 47 3.50 1.71 1.55
N GLN A 48 2.97 0.62 2.10
CA GLN A 48 3.67 -0.31 2.98
C GLN A 48 4.77 -1.08 2.23
N ASP A 49 4.48 -1.54 1.01
CA ASP A 49 5.44 -2.23 0.15
C ASP A 49 6.59 -1.32 -0.27
N LEU A 50 6.30 -0.07 -0.64
CA LEU A 50 7.33 0.92 -0.98
C LEU A 50 8.24 1.23 0.20
N LEU A 51 7.68 1.41 1.41
CA LEU A 51 8.50 1.56 2.61
C LEU A 51 9.29 0.27 2.90
N ALA A 52 8.67 -0.90 2.70
CA ALA A 52 9.32 -2.18 2.90
C ALA A 52 10.54 -2.34 1.99
N ALA A 53 10.46 -1.83 0.76
CA ALA A 53 11.53 -1.74 -0.24
C ALA A 53 12.60 -0.66 0.06
N GLY A 54 12.40 0.15 1.11
CA GLY A 54 13.39 1.15 1.55
C GLY A 54 13.18 2.55 0.97
N VAL A 55 12.04 2.81 0.32
CA VAL A 55 11.68 4.16 -0.12
C VAL A 55 11.46 5.05 1.10
N ASP A 56 12.01 6.26 1.06
CA ASP A 56 11.89 7.24 2.13
C ASP A 56 10.53 7.98 2.07
N LEU A 57 10.27 8.80 3.10
CA LEU A 57 8.98 9.48 3.23
C LEU A 57 8.70 10.48 2.07
N PRO A 58 9.67 11.29 1.61
CA PRO A 58 9.48 12.13 0.43
C PRO A 58 9.16 11.32 -0.84
N GLY A 59 9.87 10.20 -1.08
CA GLY A 59 9.59 9.30 -2.21
C GLY A 59 8.18 8.69 -2.12
N LEU A 60 7.75 8.28 -0.93
CA LEU A 60 6.39 7.83 -0.68
C LEU A 60 5.36 8.91 -0.98
N MET A 61 5.59 10.15 -0.53
CA MET A 61 4.72 11.29 -0.81
C MET A 61 4.57 11.55 -2.31
N GLN A 62 5.67 11.49 -3.06
CA GLN A 62 5.67 11.67 -4.50
C GLN A 62 4.93 10.53 -5.23
N ALA A 63 5.19 9.28 -4.86
CA ALA A 63 4.55 8.11 -5.47
C ALA A 63 3.04 8.03 -5.15
N GLY A 64 2.67 8.27 -3.89
CA GLY A 64 1.28 8.23 -3.39
C GLY A 64 0.48 9.51 -3.64
N ARG A 65 1.11 10.57 -4.16
CA ARG A 65 0.53 11.92 -4.34
C ARG A 65 -0.07 12.49 -3.04
N TRP A 66 0.64 12.34 -1.93
CA TRP A 66 0.26 12.95 -0.65
C TRP A 66 0.85 14.36 -0.53
N SER A 67 0.00 15.34 -0.23
CA SER A 67 0.42 16.71 0.09
C SER A 67 1.01 16.85 1.49
N SER A 68 0.71 15.91 2.39
CA SER A 68 1.14 15.94 3.79
C SER A 68 1.80 14.61 4.19
N PRO A 69 2.85 14.64 5.03
CA PRO A 69 3.53 13.43 5.51
C PRO A 69 2.68 12.60 6.48
N VAL A 70 1.59 13.15 7.03
CA VAL A 70 0.82 12.53 8.12
C VAL A 70 0.21 11.18 7.71
N MET A 71 -0.51 11.14 6.59
CA MET A 71 -1.15 9.90 6.11
C MET A 71 -0.16 8.78 5.74
N PRO A 72 0.89 9.03 4.93
CA PRO A 72 1.88 7.99 4.64
C PRO A 72 2.62 7.52 5.89
N ALA A 73 2.90 8.40 6.85
CA ALA A 73 3.51 8.00 8.11
C ALA A 73 2.58 7.10 8.92
N ARG A 74 1.28 7.43 8.99
CA ARG A 74 0.25 6.66 9.72
C ARG A 74 0.05 5.26 9.14
N TYR A 75 -0.07 5.12 7.82
CA TYR A 75 -0.20 3.81 7.18
C TYR A 75 0.99 2.88 7.43
N ASN A 76 2.14 3.47 7.73
CA ASN A 76 3.40 2.78 7.90
C ASN A 76 3.87 2.68 9.34
N GLU A 77 3.09 3.16 10.31
CA GLU A 77 3.50 3.31 11.70
C GLU A 77 3.99 1.98 12.31
N HIS A 78 3.25 0.89 12.08
CA HIS A 78 3.63 -0.43 12.57
C HIS A 78 4.93 -0.96 11.94
N LEU A 79 5.11 -0.78 10.62
CA LEU A 79 6.34 -1.19 9.92
C LEU A 79 7.55 -0.38 10.40
N ARG A 80 7.37 0.92 10.64
CA ARG A 80 8.41 1.80 11.17
C ARG A 80 8.77 1.45 12.61
N ALA A 81 7.81 1.09 13.45
CA ALA A 81 8.07 0.65 14.82
C ALA A 81 8.95 -0.61 14.86
N MET A 82 8.68 -1.57 13.95
CA MET A 82 9.51 -2.77 13.82
C MET A 82 10.93 -2.48 13.31
N ARG A 83 11.09 -1.48 12.45
CA ARG A 83 12.38 -1.09 11.82
C ARG A 83 13.11 0.07 12.51
N GLY A 84 12.55 0.61 13.60
CA GLY A 84 13.11 1.74 14.33
C GLY A 84 14.54 1.49 14.80
N VAL A 85 15.35 2.54 14.83
CA VAL A 85 16.77 2.47 15.26
C VAL A 85 16.87 1.80 16.64
N MET A 86 15.99 2.17 17.57
CA MET A 86 15.94 1.57 18.91
C MET A 86 15.58 0.07 18.89
N ALA A 87 14.66 -0.35 18.01
CA ALA A 87 14.30 -1.76 17.85
C ALA A 87 15.48 -2.59 17.29
N ARG A 88 16.23 -2.03 16.32
CA ARG A 88 17.44 -2.66 15.77
C ARG A 88 18.56 -2.75 16.80
N VAL A 89 18.82 -1.67 17.55
CA VAL A 89 19.83 -1.64 18.62
C VAL A 89 19.49 -2.64 19.72
N ARG A 90 18.22 -2.75 20.13
CA ARG A 90 17.79 -3.72 21.15
C ARG A 90 18.00 -5.17 20.69
N ARG A 91 17.66 -5.50 19.45
CA ARG A 91 17.90 -6.84 18.87
C ARG A 91 19.40 -7.16 18.74
N GLY A 92 20.22 -6.15 18.44
CA GLY A 92 21.68 -6.30 18.34
C GLY A 92 22.36 -6.48 19.70
N LYS A 93 21.89 -5.81 20.75
CA LYS A 93 22.44 -5.93 22.11
C LYS A 93 22.18 -7.30 22.77
N GLY A 94 21.09 -7.99 22.43
CA GLY A 94 20.76 -9.31 23.00
C GLY A 94 21.59 -10.49 22.48
N LYS A 95 22.42 -10.31 21.42
CA LYS A 95 23.27 -11.36 20.84
C LYS A 95 24.74 -11.29 21.31
N ARG A 96 25.06 -10.42 22.27
CA ARG A 96 26.41 -10.19 22.81
C ARG A 96 26.48 -10.38 24.33
N GLN A 97 25.70 -11.33 24.85
CA GLN A 97 25.84 -11.86 26.21
C GLN A 97 25.94 -13.38 26.11
#